data_AF-A0A3L7ZTZ3-F1
#
_entry.id   AF-A0A3L7ZTZ3-F1
#
_cell.length_a   1.000
_cell.length_b   1.000
_cell.length_c   1.000
_cell.angle_alpha   90.00
_cell.angle_beta   90.00
_cell.angle_gamma   90.00
#
_symmetry.space_group_name_H-M   'P 1'
#
loop_
_entity.id
_entity.type
_entity.pdbx_description
1 polymer ?
#
loop_
_entity_poly.entity_id
_entity_poly.type
_entity_poly.pdbx_seq_one_letter_code
_entity_poly.pdbx_strand_id
1 'polypeptide(L)'
;MAKAAWAVVTPPQGSGDKEVSVRSDAEHTGRNARSTVLTWKAVNCPDVQRTVMQAGKPEYVDIADTAASEKTGKVVTISGVSNSKKLTFSLGMGDLDITLPGNYTANSVLTANGEAIAGDPGGLAVYDFSIAVTVPANEEIEPQTRQVIVTDDGGHQDVCLLTLAAGDAYLRVAEGEILLDYQGNPVTVNVESNTDWTVE
;
A
#
# COMPACT_ATOMS: atom_id res chain seq x y z
N MET A 1 -27.26 -2.01 -28.46
CA MET A 1 -26.03 -1.47 -27.85
C MET A 1 -24.88 -1.68 -28.81
N ALA A 2 -23.95 -0.73 -28.89
CA ALA A 2 -22.72 -0.92 -29.66
C ALA A 2 -21.83 -1.96 -28.98
N LYS A 3 -21.09 -2.73 -29.80
CA LYS A 3 -20.04 -3.64 -29.33
C LYS A 3 -19.01 -2.86 -28.52
N ALA A 4 -18.69 -3.31 -27.31
CA ALA A 4 -17.63 -2.72 -26.50
C ALA A 4 -16.25 -2.93 -27.13
N ALA A 5 -15.38 -1.91 -27.02
CA ALA A 5 -14.04 -1.91 -27.62
C ALA A 5 -13.16 -3.07 -27.13
N TRP A 6 -13.32 -3.48 -25.87
CA TRP A 6 -12.55 -4.58 -25.28
C TRP A 6 -12.87 -5.94 -25.90
N ALA A 7 -14.01 -6.15 -26.56
CA ALA A 7 -14.31 -7.42 -27.21
C ALA A 7 -13.73 -7.42 -28.63
N VAL A 8 -12.71 -8.22 -28.90
CA VAL A 8 -12.06 -8.30 -30.22
C VAL A 8 -12.54 -9.55 -30.93
N VAL A 9 -12.87 -9.40 -32.22
CA VAL A 9 -13.39 -10.48 -33.08
C VAL A 9 -12.46 -10.60 -34.27
N THR A 10 -11.87 -11.78 -34.51
CA THR A 10 -10.88 -12.00 -35.58
C THR A 10 -11.19 -13.25 -36.41
N PRO A 11 -11.34 -13.13 -37.74
CA PRO A 11 -11.47 -11.87 -38.49
C PRO A 11 -12.81 -11.16 -38.16
N PRO A 12 -12.90 -9.82 -38.31
CA PRO A 12 -14.13 -9.08 -38.00
C PRO A 12 -15.23 -9.25 -39.06
N GLN A 13 -14.89 -9.81 -40.22
CA GLN A 13 -15.78 -10.08 -41.34
C GLN A 13 -15.29 -11.31 -42.13
N GLY A 14 -16.18 -11.91 -42.92
CA GLY A 14 -15.85 -13.06 -43.77
C GLY A 14 -16.98 -13.42 -44.73
N SER A 15 -16.77 -14.49 -45.51
CA SER A 15 -17.73 -15.04 -46.46
C SER A 15 -17.73 -16.57 -46.39
N GLY A 16 -18.90 -17.19 -46.56
CA GLY A 16 -19.06 -18.64 -46.43
C GLY A 16 -18.79 -19.13 -45.01
N ASP A 17 -18.63 -20.44 -44.86
CA ASP A 17 -18.33 -21.07 -43.57
C ASP A 17 -16.90 -20.73 -43.14
N LYS A 18 -16.75 -20.19 -41.93
CA LYS A 18 -15.46 -19.77 -41.39
C LYS A 18 -15.48 -19.73 -39.86
N GLU A 19 -14.36 -20.09 -39.25
CA GLU A 19 -14.16 -19.93 -37.82
C GLU A 19 -13.80 -18.47 -37.48
N VAL A 20 -14.29 -18.02 -36.32
CA VAL A 20 -14.05 -16.67 -35.81
C VAL A 20 -13.66 -16.78 -34.34
N SER A 21 -12.58 -16.09 -33.95
CA SER A 21 -12.14 -16.01 -32.56
C SER A 21 -12.74 -14.77 -31.89
N VAL A 22 -13.20 -14.91 -30.65
CA VAL A 22 -13.63 -13.82 -29.77
C VAL A 22 -12.73 -13.80 -28.54
N ARG A 23 -12.08 -12.66 -28.27
CA ARG A 23 -11.19 -12.47 -27.11
C ARG A 23 -11.36 -11.08 -26.51
N SER A 24 -10.82 -10.85 -25.32
CA SER A 24 -10.61 -9.50 -24.83
C SER A 24 -9.36 -8.87 -25.45
N ASP A 25 -9.39 -7.55 -25.66
CA ASP A 25 -8.23 -6.78 -26.13
C ASP A 25 -7.12 -6.75 -25.08
N ALA A 26 -7.52 -6.53 -23.83
CA ALA A 26 -6.67 -6.56 -22.65
C ALA A 26 -7.35 -7.30 -21.49
N GLU A 27 -6.56 -7.60 -20.46
CA GLU A 27 -7.08 -8.09 -19.17
C GLU A 27 -8.11 -7.11 -18.61
N HIS A 28 -9.14 -7.64 -17.95
CA HIS A 28 -10.06 -6.84 -17.15
C HIS A 28 -9.55 -6.79 -15.72
N THR A 29 -9.24 -5.60 -15.20
CA THR A 29 -8.60 -5.45 -13.88
C THR A 29 -9.58 -5.24 -12.74
N GLY A 30 -10.83 -4.88 -13.04
CA GLY A 30 -11.89 -4.73 -12.04
C GLY A 30 -12.46 -6.06 -11.56
N ARG A 31 -12.97 -6.09 -10.34
CA ARG A 31 -13.52 -7.30 -9.70
C ARG A 31 -14.94 -7.68 -10.16
N ASN A 32 -15.70 -6.76 -10.75
CA ASN A 32 -17.02 -7.10 -11.30
C ASN A 32 -16.89 -7.66 -12.71
N ALA A 33 -17.69 -8.68 -13.03
CA ALA A 33 -17.82 -9.16 -14.40
C ALA A 33 -18.36 -8.05 -15.31
N ARG A 34 -17.91 -8.03 -16.58
CA ARG A 34 -18.40 -7.12 -17.61
C ARG A 34 -18.96 -7.89 -18.79
N SER A 35 -19.91 -7.27 -19.50
CA SER A 35 -20.53 -7.88 -20.67
C SER A 35 -20.71 -6.90 -21.83
N THR A 36 -20.78 -7.45 -23.04
CA THR A 36 -21.17 -6.73 -24.23
C THR A 36 -21.98 -7.66 -25.12
N VAL A 37 -22.82 -7.08 -25.98
CA VAL A 37 -23.47 -7.82 -27.05
C VAL A 37 -22.67 -7.62 -28.33
N LEU A 38 -22.40 -8.73 -29.01
CA LEU A 38 -21.93 -8.72 -30.37
C LEU A 38 -23.15 -8.92 -31.30
N THR A 39 -23.14 -8.32 -32.48
CA THR A 39 -24.23 -8.43 -33.46
C THR A 39 -23.67 -8.81 -34.81
N TRP A 40 -24.10 -9.95 -35.33
CA TRP A 40 -23.68 -10.52 -36.60
C TRP A 40 -24.72 -10.16 -37.64
N LYS A 41 -24.24 -9.59 -38.74
CA LYS A 41 -25.06 -9.09 -39.83
C LYS A 41 -24.63 -9.74 -41.13
N ALA A 42 -25.61 -10.13 -41.92
CA ALA A 42 -25.42 -10.59 -43.29
C ALA A 42 -26.57 -10.07 -44.16
N VAL A 43 -26.28 -9.83 -45.43
CA VAL A 43 -27.28 -9.33 -46.38
C VAL A 43 -28.41 -10.36 -46.49
N ASN A 44 -29.66 -9.89 -46.44
CA ASN A 44 -30.88 -10.71 -46.48
C ASN A 44 -31.03 -11.73 -45.32
N CYS A 45 -30.32 -11.54 -44.21
CA CYS A 45 -30.47 -12.34 -43.00
C CYS A 45 -30.91 -11.46 -41.81
N PRO A 46 -31.69 -11.99 -40.87
CA PRO A 46 -31.91 -11.32 -39.60
C PRO A 46 -30.61 -11.23 -38.79
N ASP A 47 -30.47 -10.15 -38.02
CA ASP A 47 -29.34 -9.97 -37.10
C ASP A 47 -29.31 -11.11 -36.06
N VAL A 48 -28.13 -11.69 -35.84
CA VAL A 48 -27.91 -12.67 -34.77
C VAL A 48 -27.12 -12.01 -33.65
N GLN A 49 -27.59 -12.15 -32.41
CA GLN A 49 -26.93 -11.59 -31.24
C GLN A 49 -26.33 -12.68 -30.36
N ARG A 50 -25.16 -12.42 -29.79
CA ARG A 50 -24.52 -13.24 -28.75
C ARG A 50 -23.93 -12.34 -27.70
N THR A 51 -24.14 -12.70 -26.44
CA THR A 51 -23.55 -12.01 -25.28
C THR A 51 -22.15 -12.55 -25.03
N VAL A 52 -21.20 -11.63 -24.90
CA VAL A 52 -19.84 -11.93 -24.42
C VAL A 52 -19.79 -11.50 -22.96
N MET A 53 -19.38 -12.42 -22.09
CA MET A 53 -19.16 -12.16 -20.67
C MET A 53 -17.68 -12.37 -20.37
N GLN A 54 -17.06 -11.40 -19.71
CA GLN A 54 -15.71 -11.52 -19.17
C GLN A 54 -15.80 -11.47 -17.65
N ALA A 55 -15.22 -12.47 -16.99
CA ALA A 55 -15.17 -12.52 -15.54
C ALA A 55 -14.39 -11.33 -14.96
N GLY A 56 -14.73 -10.96 -13.73
CA GLY A 56 -13.94 -10.02 -12.94
C GLY A 56 -12.59 -10.64 -12.53
N LYS A 57 -11.59 -9.79 -12.32
CA LYS A 57 -10.34 -10.20 -11.68
C LYS A 57 -10.63 -10.57 -10.22
N PRO A 58 -10.02 -11.64 -9.65
CA PRO A 58 -10.12 -11.90 -8.22
C PRO A 58 -9.77 -10.64 -7.40
N GLU A 59 -10.45 -10.48 -6.27
CA GLU A 59 -10.18 -9.37 -5.37
C GLU A 59 -8.78 -9.50 -4.77
N TYR A 60 -8.06 -8.38 -4.68
CA TYR A 60 -6.73 -8.33 -4.10
C TYR A 60 -6.38 -6.94 -3.59
N VAL A 61 -5.36 -6.90 -2.75
CA VAL A 61 -4.64 -5.71 -2.35
C VAL A 61 -3.14 -6.02 -2.41
N ASP A 62 -2.36 -5.02 -2.83
CA ASP A 62 -0.91 -5.07 -2.95
C ASP A 62 -0.37 -3.73 -2.43
N ILE A 63 0.49 -3.75 -1.43
CA ILE A 63 1.11 -2.58 -0.80
C ILE A 63 2.63 -2.67 -0.92
N ALA A 64 3.31 -1.52 -0.98
CA ALA A 64 4.77 -1.51 -1.02
C ALA A 64 5.39 -2.36 0.11
N ASP A 65 6.26 -3.31 -0.24
CA ASP A 65 6.90 -4.24 0.70
C ASP A 65 7.63 -3.52 1.86
N THR A 66 8.23 -2.37 1.56
CA THR A 66 9.04 -1.62 2.52
C THR A 66 8.80 -0.11 2.43
N ALA A 67 8.95 0.56 3.57
CA ALA A 67 8.98 2.01 3.67
C ALA A 67 10.00 2.43 4.74
N ALA A 68 10.53 3.64 4.65
CA ALA A 68 11.58 4.09 5.57
C ALA A 68 11.48 5.57 5.96
N SER A 69 11.80 5.83 7.22
CA SER A 69 12.07 7.15 7.78
C SER A 69 13.53 7.24 8.24
N GLU A 70 14.12 8.43 8.07
CA GLU A 70 15.37 8.77 8.71
C GLU A 70 15.13 9.02 10.22
N LYS A 71 16.22 9.03 11.00
CA LYS A 71 16.19 9.16 12.46
C LYS A 71 15.44 10.39 12.99
N THR A 72 15.31 11.44 12.19
CA THR A 72 14.58 12.66 12.57
C THR A 72 13.06 12.49 12.51
N GLY A 73 12.57 11.36 12.01
CA GLY A 73 11.16 11.17 11.70
C GLY A 73 10.72 11.96 10.46
N LYS A 74 9.59 11.57 9.88
CA LYS A 74 8.88 12.28 8.80
C LYS A 74 7.48 11.71 8.60
N VAL A 75 6.69 12.37 7.76
CA VAL A 75 5.50 11.73 7.18
C VAL A 75 5.96 10.80 6.05
N VAL A 76 5.66 9.52 6.19
CA VAL A 76 5.96 8.47 5.20
C VAL A 76 4.68 8.13 4.46
N THR A 77 4.68 8.31 3.13
CA THR A 77 3.58 7.88 2.26
C THR A 77 3.85 6.46 1.77
N ILE A 78 3.00 5.52 2.18
CA ILE A 78 3.03 4.12 1.75
C ILE A 78 1.95 3.94 0.69
N SER A 79 2.31 3.44 -0.49
CA SER A 79 1.42 3.33 -1.64
C SER A 79 1.19 1.87 -2.04
N GLY A 80 0.11 1.63 -2.77
CA GLY A 80 -0.25 0.31 -3.27
C GLY A 80 -1.36 0.37 -4.32
N VAL A 81 -1.78 -0.81 -4.77
CA VAL A 81 -2.87 -0.97 -5.74
C VAL A 81 -3.88 -2.01 -5.27
N SER A 82 -5.16 -1.80 -5.60
CA SER A 82 -6.22 -2.75 -5.25
C SER A 82 -7.38 -2.65 -6.24
N ASN A 83 -8.22 -3.69 -6.28
CA ASN A 83 -9.53 -3.66 -6.90
C ASN A 83 -10.67 -3.85 -5.86
N SER A 84 -10.37 -3.71 -4.57
CA SER A 84 -11.34 -3.81 -3.49
C SER A 84 -12.31 -2.62 -3.45
N LYS A 85 -13.50 -2.79 -2.89
CA LYS A 85 -14.40 -1.65 -2.61
C LYS A 85 -14.08 -0.91 -1.30
N LYS A 86 -13.20 -1.48 -0.46
CA LYS A 86 -12.85 -0.99 0.88
C LYS A 86 -11.47 -1.50 1.27
N LEU A 87 -10.67 -0.66 1.92
CA LEU A 87 -9.41 -1.07 2.54
C LEU A 87 -9.44 -0.76 4.05
N THR A 88 -8.87 -1.68 4.83
CA THR A 88 -8.68 -1.53 6.27
C THR A 88 -7.20 -1.64 6.60
N PHE A 89 -6.64 -0.59 7.18
CA PHE A 89 -5.27 -0.53 7.66
C PHE A 89 -5.20 -0.84 9.15
N SER A 90 -4.19 -1.62 9.54
CA SER A 90 -3.86 -1.94 10.93
C SER A 90 -2.35 -1.99 11.13
N LEU A 91 -1.92 -1.98 12.39
CA LEU A 91 -0.52 -2.13 12.76
C LEU A 91 -0.26 -3.58 13.18
N GLY A 92 0.84 -4.14 12.69
CA GLY A 92 1.32 -5.47 13.05
C GLY A 92 2.51 -5.42 14.00
N MET A 93 3.40 -6.41 13.89
CA MET A 93 4.59 -6.52 14.73
C MET A 93 5.55 -5.34 14.55
N GLY A 94 6.28 -5.01 15.63
CA GLY A 94 7.37 -4.04 15.61
C GLY A 94 7.34 -3.08 16.80
N ASP A 95 8.49 -2.52 17.12
CA ASP A 95 8.78 -1.66 18.27
C ASP A 95 8.63 -0.16 17.98
N LEU A 96 8.57 0.26 16.71
CA LEU A 96 8.32 1.66 16.34
C LEU A 96 6.90 2.10 16.76
N ASP A 97 6.81 2.99 17.74
CA ASP A 97 5.53 3.50 18.25
C ASP A 97 4.95 4.59 17.31
N ILE A 98 3.84 4.25 16.65
CA ILE A 98 3.13 5.11 15.71
C ILE A 98 1.63 4.88 15.81
N THR A 99 0.86 5.87 15.35
CA THR A 99 -0.59 5.77 15.17
C THR A 99 -0.92 5.90 13.69
N LEU A 100 -1.84 5.06 13.19
CA LEU A 100 -2.33 5.20 11.82
C LEU A 100 -3.25 6.43 11.70
N PRO A 101 -3.21 7.16 10.57
CA PRO A 101 -4.20 8.20 10.31
C PRO A 101 -5.61 7.59 10.22
N GLY A 102 -6.64 8.38 10.55
CA GLY A 102 -8.03 7.96 10.41
C GLY A 102 -8.50 7.78 8.95
N ASN A 103 -7.71 8.24 7.98
CA ASN A 103 -8.05 8.19 6.56
C ASN A 103 -6.85 7.76 5.70
N TYR A 104 -7.15 7.14 4.57
CA TYR A 104 -6.24 6.88 3.47
C TYR A 104 -6.77 7.55 2.19
N THR A 105 -5.96 7.62 1.14
CA THR A 105 -6.41 8.07 -0.19
C THR A 105 -6.56 6.86 -1.10
N ALA A 106 -7.69 6.70 -1.77
CA ALA A 106 -7.89 5.69 -2.81
C ALA A 106 -8.54 6.31 -4.04
N ASN A 107 -7.98 6.04 -5.22
CA ASN A 107 -8.41 6.66 -6.46
C ASN A 107 -8.51 8.20 -6.34
N SER A 108 -7.53 8.82 -5.68
CA SER A 108 -7.49 10.27 -5.37
C SER A 108 -8.62 10.79 -4.46
N VAL A 109 -9.36 9.90 -3.77
CA VAL A 109 -10.41 10.25 -2.82
C VAL A 109 -9.99 9.91 -1.40
N LEU A 110 -10.11 10.87 -0.49
CA LEU A 110 -9.90 10.65 0.93
C LEU A 110 -11.02 9.74 1.47
N THR A 111 -10.63 8.61 2.05
CA THR A 111 -11.54 7.56 2.53
C THR A 111 -11.19 7.21 3.97
N ALA A 112 -12.21 7.14 4.83
CA ALA A 112 -12.01 6.74 6.21
C ALA A 112 -11.54 5.27 6.29
N ASN A 113 -10.63 4.99 7.22
CA ASN A 113 -10.07 3.66 7.37
C ASN A 113 -11.18 2.63 7.67
N GLY A 114 -11.27 1.59 6.85
CA GLY A 114 -12.30 0.57 6.99
C GLY A 114 -13.70 0.96 6.48
N GLU A 115 -13.86 2.09 5.79
CA GLU A 115 -15.12 2.46 5.13
C GLU A 115 -15.08 2.18 3.62
N ALA A 116 -16.28 2.14 3.01
CA ALA A 116 -16.41 1.94 1.57
C ALA A 116 -15.85 3.13 0.78
N ILE A 117 -15.10 2.83 -0.29
CA ILE A 117 -14.53 3.83 -1.19
C ILE A 117 -15.63 4.37 -2.10
N ALA A 118 -15.77 5.70 -2.14
CA ALA A 118 -16.79 6.35 -2.94
C ALA A 118 -16.69 5.97 -4.43
N GLY A 119 -17.81 5.52 -5.00
CA GLY A 119 -17.92 5.15 -6.41
C GLY A 119 -17.39 3.76 -6.78
N ASP A 120 -16.87 2.99 -5.82
CA ASP A 120 -16.38 1.61 -6.05
C ASP A 120 -15.42 1.51 -7.26
N PRO A 121 -14.28 2.22 -7.24
CA PRO A 121 -13.35 2.24 -8.38
C PRO A 121 -12.86 0.84 -8.76
N GLY A 122 -12.70 -0.04 -7.76
CA GLY A 122 -12.33 -1.45 -7.88
C GLY A 122 -13.28 -2.30 -8.73
N GLY A 123 -14.54 -1.88 -8.85
CA GLY A 123 -15.55 -2.63 -9.59
C GLY A 123 -15.21 -2.82 -11.06
N LEU A 124 -14.69 -1.78 -11.72
CA LEU A 124 -14.40 -1.80 -13.17
C LEU A 124 -12.92 -1.73 -13.51
N ALA A 125 -12.06 -1.29 -12.59
CA ALA A 125 -10.61 -1.25 -12.80
C ALA A 125 -9.86 -1.39 -11.47
N VAL A 126 -8.57 -1.71 -11.55
CA VAL A 126 -7.64 -1.47 -10.44
C VAL A 126 -7.49 0.03 -10.19
N TYR A 127 -7.23 0.42 -8.94
CA TYR A 127 -6.92 1.79 -8.54
C TYR A 127 -5.71 1.85 -7.62
N ASP A 128 -5.05 3.01 -7.60
CA ASP A 128 -3.98 3.33 -6.66
C ASP A 128 -4.56 3.78 -5.31
N PHE A 129 -3.90 3.41 -4.23
CA PHE A 129 -4.16 3.93 -2.90
C PHE A 129 -2.86 4.34 -2.19
N SER A 130 -2.98 5.16 -1.15
CA SER A 130 -1.87 5.49 -0.26
C SER A 130 -2.33 5.86 1.15
N ILE A 131 -1.47 5.63 2.13
CA ILE A 131 -1.65 6.07 3.52
C ILE A 131 -0.42 6.90 3.95
N ALA A 132 -0.67 8.02 4.64
CA ALA A 132 0.38 8.92 5.12
C ALA A 132 0.57 8.72 6.63
N VAL A 133 1.66 8.06 7.01
CA VAL A 133 1.97 7.70 8.40
C VAL A 133 2.98 8.70 8.97
N THR A 134 2.64 9.35 10.07
CA THR A 134 3.58 10.22 10.80
C THR A 134 4.51 9.36 11.64
N VAL A 135 5.80 9.43 11.35
CA VAL A 135 6.86 8.71 12.08
C VAL A 135 7.61 9.70 12.97
N PRO A 136 7.74 9.44 14.28
CA PRO A 136 8.48 10.31 15.20
C PRO A 136 10.00 10.21 14.97
N ALA A 137 10.76 11.08 15.62
CA ALA A 137 12.21 10.93 15.71
C ALA A 137 12.57 9.71 16.58
N ASN A 138 13.69 9.08 16.27
CA ASN A 138 14.27 8.00 17.07
C ASN A 138 15.32 8.58 18.01
N GLU A 139 15.07 8.47 19.31
CA GLU A 139 16.02 8.86 20.36
C GLU A 139 16.90 7.67 20.81
N GLU A 140 16.54 6.46 20.40
CA GLU A 140 17.27 5.23 20.68
C GLU A 140 18.38 5.01 19.66
N ILE A 141 19.44 4.32 20.09
CA ILE A 141 20.60 3.99 19.23
C ILE A 141 20.36 2.79 18.30
N GLU A 142 19.23 2.10 18.46
CA GLU A 142 18.83 0.96 17.62
C GLU A 142 17.75 1.38 16.62
N PRO A 143 17.74 0.81 15.40
CA PRO A 143 16.67 1.05 14.44
C PRO A 143 15.38 0.38 14.94
N GLN A 144 14.25 1.03 14.67
CA GLN A 144 12.93 0.52 15.03
C GLN A 144 12.14 0.12 13.78
N THR A 145 11.20 -0.79 13.94
CA THR A 145 10.35 -1.27 12.84
C THR A 145 8.88 -1.32 13.24
N ARG A 146 7.98 -1.20 12.26
CA ARG A 146 6.55 -1.49 12.43
C ARG A 146 5.95 -2.03 11.14
N GLN A 147 5.17 -3.09 11.23
CA GLN A 147 4.34 -3.57 10.13
C GLN A 147 3.12 -2.67 9.97
N VAL A 148 2.88 -2.21 8.74
CA VAL A 148 1.63 -1.60 8.30
C VAL A 148 0.91 -2.61 7.40
N ILE A 149 -0.20 -3.13 7.89
CA ILE A 149 -0.98 -4.17 7.22
C ILE A 149 -2.17 -3.51 6.52
N VAL A 150 -2.43 -3.88 5.28
CA VAL A 150 -3.66 -3.53 4.57
C VAL A 150 -4.48 -4.80 4.34
N THR A 151 -5.79 -4.71 4.57
CA THR A 151 -6.76 -5.79 4.34
C THR A 151 -7.84 -5.31 3.37
N ASP A 152 -8.13 -6.08 2.34
CA ASP A 152 -9.26 -5.82 1.43
C ASP A 152 -10.61 -6.28 2.03
N ASP A 153 -11.73 -6.07 1.31
CA ASP A 153 -13.06 -6.47 1.81
C ASP A 153 -13.23 -8.00 1.82
N GLY A 154 -12.52 -8.69 0.93
CA GLY A 154 -12.47 -10.15 0.85
C GLY A 154 -11.66 -10.80 1.98
N GLY A 155 -10.87 -10.02 2.72
CA GLY A 155 -10.03 -10.49 3.83
C GLY A 155 -8.62 -10.90 3.41
N HIS A 156 -8.20 -10.63 2.18
CA HIS A 156 -6.79 -10.79 1.79
C HIS A 156 -5.96 -9.68 2.42
N GLN A 157 -4.75 -10.02 2.82
CA GLN A 157 -3.84 -9.09 3.50
C GLN A 157 -2.54 -8.98 2.75
N ASP A 158 -1.97 -7.78 2.82
CA ASP A 158 -0.60 -7.52 2.42
C ASP A 158 0.08 -6.58 3.43
N VAL A 159 1.41 -6.62 3.49
CA VAL A 159 2.18 -6.05 4.60
C VAL A 159 3.36 -5.22 4.11
N CYS A 160 3.42 -3.97 4.57
CA CYS A 160 4.58 -3.09 4.44
C CYS A 160 5.40 -3.12 5.73
N LEU A 161 6.71 -3.35 5.64
CA LEU A 161 7.64 -3.14 6.76
C LEU A 161 8.15 -1.69 6.77
N LEU A 162 7.67 -0.89 7.72
CA LEU A 162 8.15 0.47 7.95
C LEU A 162 9.35 0.46 8.90
N THR A 163 10.47 1.04 8.46
CA THR A 163 11.71 1.13 9.26
C THR A 163 12.01 2.58 9.63
N LEU A 164 12.41 2.82 10.87
CA LEU A 164 12.95 4.07 11.36
C LEU A 164 14.43 3.88 11.71
N ALA A 165 15.31 4.66 11.09
CA ALA A 165 16.75 4.58 11.35
C ALA A 165 17.10 4.88 12.82
N ALA A 166 18.19 4.30 13.31
CA ALA A 166 18.76 4.57 14.62
C ALA A 166 19.05 6.06 14.83
N GLY A 167 18.83 6.54 16.05
CA GLY A 167 19.31 7.82 16.54
C GLY A 167 20.83 7.85 16.70
N ASP A 168 21.37 9.03 17.02
CA ASP A 168 22.81 9.17 17.30
C ASP A 168 23.11 8.77 18.74
N ALA A 169 24.18 8.00 18.94
CA ALA A 169 24.75 7.79 20.26
C ALA A 169 25.38 9.10 20.77
N TYR A 170 25.24 9.37 22.06
CA TYR A 170 25.95 10.45 22.74
C TYR A 170 26.46 9.99 24.11
N LEU A 171 27.59 10.57 24.50
CA LEU A 171 28.13 10.53 25.84
C LEU A 171 28.57 11.96 26.18
N ARG A 172 28.06 12.50 27.28
CA ARG A 172 28.42 13.82 27.80
C ARG A 172 28.79 13.67 29.26
N VAL A 173 30.02 14.02 29.58
CA VAL A 173 30.53 14.06 30.94
C VAL A 173 30.71 15.53 31.30
N ALA A 174 30.36 15.92 32.52
CA ALA A 174 30.55 17.30 32.99
C ALA A 174 32.00 17.75 32.73
N GLU A 175 32.17 18.86 32.01
CA GLU A 175 33.49 19.42 31.69
C GLU A 175 34.17 20.01 32.93
N GLY A 176 35.50 19.86 33.01
CA GLY A 176 36.31 20.44 34.07
C GLY A 176 37.28 19.45 34.71
N GLU A 177 38.06 19.93 35.69
CA GLU A 177 38.94 19.10 36.49
C GLU A 177 38.16 18.43 37.62
N ILE A 178 38.41 17.14 37.86
CA ILE A 178 37.93 16.43 39.05
C ILE A 178 38.97 16.64 40.16
N LEU A 179 38.67 17.54 41.09
CA LEU A 179 39.57 17.88 42.19
C LEU A 179 39.25 17.05 43.43
N LEU A 180 40.12 16.09 43.75
CA LEU A 180 40.07 15.34 45.01
C LEU A 180 40.87 16.09 46.09
N ASP A 181 40.38 16.08 47.32
CA ASP A 181 41.17 16.55 48.47
C ASP A 181 42.22 15.50 48.90
N TYR A 182 43.11 15.87 49.83
CA TYR A 182 44.16 14.96 50.32
C TYR A 182 43.61 13.69 51.01
N GLN A 183 42.32 13.70 51.39
CA GLN A 183 41.64 12.57 52.02
C GLN A 183 41.01 11.65 50.96
N GLY A 184 40.90 12.11 49.71
CA GLY A 184 40.26 11.37 48.63
C GLY A 184 38.75 11.31 48.78
N ASN A 185 38.11 12.35 49.33
CA ASN A 185 36.66 12.39 49.47
C ASN A 185 35.97 12.28 48.09
N PRO A 186 34.87 11.52 47.96
CA PRO A 186 34.23 11.28 46.68
C PRO A 186 33.67 12.57 46.09
N VAL A 187 33.91 12.76 44.80
CA VAL A 187 33.34 13.84 43.98
C VAL A 187 32.37 13.22 42.98
N THR A 188 31.14 13.74 42.93
CA THR A 188 30.14 13.31 41.96
C THR A 188 30.39 13.95 40.60
N VAL A 189 30.42 13.15 39.54
CA VAL A 189 30.48 13.61 38.15
C VAL A 189 29.19 13.19 37.47
N ASN A 190 28.51 14.14 36.84
CA ASN A 190 27.31 13.84 36.06
C ASN A 190 27.71 13.30 34.68
N VAL A 191 27.09 12.18 34.31
CA VAL A 191 27.23 11.53 33.00
C VAL A 191 25.84 11.43 32.37
N GLU A 192 25.70 11.95 31.16
CA GLU A 192 24.53 11.79 30.31
C GLU A 192 24.91 10.90 29.12
N SER A 193 24.22 9.78 28.92
CA SER A 193 24.48 8.87 27.80
C SER A 193 23.20 8.16 27.40
N ASN A 194 23.01 7.90 26.10
CA ASN A 194 22.01 6.96 25.58
C ASN A 194 22.65 5.65 25.07
N THR A 195 23.93 5.44 25.38
CA THR A 195 24.68 4.23 25.05
C THR A 195 25.51 3.77 26.25
N ASP A 196 26.03 2.55 26.17
CA ASP A 196 26.92 2.01 27.20
C ASP A 196 28.25 2.79 27.21
N TRP A 197 28.80 3.01 28.41
CA TRP A 197 30.08 3.68 28.60
C TRP A 197 30.89 2.96 29.68
N THR A 198 32.22 3.03 29.55
CA THR A 198 33.19 2.49 30.51
C THR A 198 34.19 3.59 30.89
N VAL A 199 34.86 3.42 32.03
CA VAL A 199 35.93 4.32 32.50
C VAL A 199 37.19 3.45 32.69
N GLU A 200 38.31 3.91 32.14
CA GLU A 200 39.61 3.23 32.20
C GLU A 200 40.68 4.13 32.84
#